data_AF-A0A1Q6A1M2-F1
#
_entry.id   AF-A0A1Q6A1M2-F1
#
_cell.length_a   1.000
_cell.length_b   1.000
_cell.length_c   1.000
_cell.angle_alpha   90.00
_cell.angle_beta   90.00
_cell.angle_gamma   90.00
#
_symmetry.space_group_name_H-M   'P 1'
#
loop_
_entity.id
_entity.type
_entity.pdbx_description
1 polymer ?
#
loop_
_entity_poly.entity_id
_entity_poly.type
_entity_poly.pdbx_seq_one_letter_code
_entity_poly.pdbx_strand_id
1 'polypeptide(L)'
;MGMENYTTKAEAIIALQERGYDQDFVWKDEYLFYVQQSEMIKPDDFEITETYRFEGKRRLCDNYIIYAVRGINKDIRGILMTPYSVYSKHKSIHFVEPARR
;
A
#
# COMPACT_ATOMS: atom_id res chain seq x y z
N MET A 1 3.93 16.98 10.75
CA MET A 1 4.49 15.78 11.39
C MET A 1 5.27 15.04 10.32
N GLY A 2 6.54 14.79 10.56
CA GLY A 2 7.48 14.31 9.54
C GLY A 2 7.15 12.91 9.05
N MET A 3 7.43 12.66 7.78
CA MET A 3 7.35 11.34 7.16
C MET A 3 8.07 10.32 8.05
N GLU A 4 7.32 9.46 8.73
CA GLU A 4 7.89 8.42 9.57
C GLU A 4 8.59 7.41 8.66
N ASN A 5 9.91 7.53 8.58
CA ASN A 5 10.74 6.59 7.86
C ASN A 5 10.91 5.35 8.74
N TYR A 6 10.05 4.36 8.56
CA TYR A 6 10.19 3.09 9.25
C TYR A 6 11.49 2.39 8.84
N THR A 7 12.22 1.85 9.82
CA THR A 7 13.50 1.18 9.58
C THR A 7 13.28 -0.22 9.00
N THR A 8 12.18 -0.86 9.37
CA THR A 8 11.81 -2.21 8.94
C THR A 8 10.38 -2.28 8.42
N LYS A 9 10.12 -3.29 7.56
CA LYS A 9 8.77 -3.58 7.06
C LYS A 9 7.79 -3.85 8.19
N ALA A 10 8.23 -4.56 9.22
CA ALA A 10 7.41 -4.92 10.37
C ALA A 10 6.96 -3.68 11.13
N GLU A 11 7.85 -2.72 11.40
CA GLU A 11 7.49 -1.46 12.07
C GLU A 11 6.44 -0.67 11.28
N ALA A 12 6.58 -0.61 9.95
CA ALA A 12 5.60 0.10 9.12
C ALA A 12 4.21 -0.54 9.16
N ILE A 13 4.16 -1.87 9.11
CA ILE A 13 2.90 -2.62 9.19
C ILE A 13 2.26 -2.41 10.57
N ILE A 14 3.03 -2.55 11.64
CA ILE A 14 2.53 -2.38 13.01
C ILE A 14 1.98 -0.97 13.20
N ALA A 15 2.71 0.07 12.78
CA ALA A 15 2.27 1.45 12.92
C ALA A 15 1.01 1.76 12.08
N LEU A 16 0.89 1.18 10.89
CA LEU A 16 -0.33 1.28 10.08
C LEU A 16 -1.52 0.58 10.76
N GLN A 17 -1.30 -0.60 11.34
CA GLN A 17 -2.32 -1.33 12.10
C GLN A 17 -2.78 -0.53 13.34
N GLU A 18 -1.85 0.08 14.09
CA GLU A 18 -2.19 0.95 15.22
C GLU A 18 -3.01 2.18 14.81
N ARG A 19 -2.88 2.63 13.55
CA ARG A 19 -3.68 3.71 12.94
C ARG A 19 -5.00 3.23 12.33
N GLY A 20 -5.32 1.94 12.44
CA GLY A 20 -6.57 1.34 11.98
C GLY A 20 -6.55 0.79 10.56
N TYR A 21 -5.38 0.69 9.91
CA TYR A 21 -5.22 -0.03 8.65
C TYR A 21 -5.06 -1.53 8.95
N ASP A 22 -6.16 -2.20 9.30
CA ASP A 22 -6.16 -3.60 9.71
C ASP A 22 -6.51 -4.58 8.57
N GLN A 23 -6.98 -4.08 7.43
CA GLN A 23 -7.32 -4.92 6.29
C GLN A 23 -6.09 -5.25 5.43
N ASP A 24 -6.15 -6.36 4.70
CA ASP A 24 -5.09 -6.79 3.78
C ASP A 24 -5.61 -6.74 2.33
N PHE A 25 -4.83 -6.08 1.49
CA PHE A 25 -5.11 -5.94 0.07
C PHE A 25 -3.98 -6.53 -0.76
N VAL A 26 -4.34 -7.15 -1.87
CA VAL A 26 -3.39 -7.69 -2.84
C VAL A 26 -3.71 -7.17 -4.23
N TRP A 27 -2.68 -6.82 -5.00
CA TRP A 27 -2.84 -6.50 -6.42
C TRP A 27 -3.35 -7.73 -7.18
N LYS A 28 -4.48 -7.57 -7.86
CA LYS A 28 -5.02 -8.56 -8.77
C LYS A 28 -5.36 -7.88 -10.08
N ASP A 29 -4.36 -7.85 -10.96
CA ASP A 29 -4.41 -7.11 -12.22
C ASP A 29 -4.66 -5.62 -11.96
N GLU A 30 -5.62 -4.97 -12.63
CA GLU A 30 -5.97 -3.56 -12.39
C GLU A 30 -6.82 -3.30 -11.12
N TYR A 31 -7.14 -4.35 -10.36
CA TYR A 31 -8.02 -4.29 -9.20
C TYR A 31 -7.26 -4.60 -7.90
N LEU A 32 -7.82 -4.14 -6.78
CA LEU A 32 -7.40 -4.61 -5.46
C LEU A 32 -8.29 -5.75 -5.01
N PHE A 33 -7.69 -6.86 -4.61
CA PHE A 33 -8.40 -7.94 -3.97
C PHE A 33 -8.38 -7.74 -2.46
N TYR A 34 -9.57 -7.57 -1.88
CA TYR A 34 -9.79 -7.48 -0.45
C TYR A 34 -9.82 -8.88 0.15
N VAL A 35 -8.75 -9.26 0.85
CA VAL A 35 -8.53 -10.65 1.28
C VAL A 35 -9.59 -11.09 2.29
N GLN A 36 -9.92 -10.26 3.27
CA GLN A 36 -10.85 -10.64 4.35
C GLN A 36 -12.29 -10.85 3.85
N GLN A 37 -12.74 -10.08 2.86
CA GLN A 37 -14.08 -10.22 2.28
C GLN A 37 -14.11 -11.03 0.97
N SER A 38 -12.95 -11.43 0.46
CA SER A 38 -12.80 -12.05 -0.87
C SER A 38 -13.49 -11.26 -1.99
N GLU A 39 -13.42 -9.93 -1.92
CA GLU A 39 -14.07 -9.00 -2.86
C GLU A 39 -13.02 -8.30 -3.75
N MET A 40 -13.40 -7.93 -4.98
CA MET A 40 -12.58 -7.08 -5.84
C MET A 40 -13.01 -5.62 -5.75
N ILE A 41 -12.06 -4.74 -5.44
CA ILE A 41 -12.22 -3.31 -5.36
C ILE A 41 -11.68 -2.69 -6.64
N LYS A 42 -12.49 -1.83 -7.24
CA LYS A 42 -12.13 -1.07 -8.45
C LYS A 42 -11.12 0.03 -8.11
N PRO A 43 -10.24 0.40 -9.05
CA PRO A 43 -9.29 1.51 -8.88
C PRO A 43 -9.95 2.85 -8.53
N ASP A 44 -11.22 3.05 -8.90
CA ASP A 44 -12.00 4.26 -8.60
C ASP A 44 -12.62 4.26 -7.18
N ASP A 45 -12.61 3.12 -6.49
CA ASP A 45 -13.28 2.95 -5.17
C ASP A 45 -12.27 2.95 -4.00
N PHE A 46 -10.98 3.13 -4.29
CA PHE A 46 -9.92 3.27 -3.29
C PHE A 46 -8.91 4.35 -3.66
N GLU A 47 -8.18 4.81 -2.66
CA GLU A 47 -7.05 5.71 -2.81
C GLU A 47 -5.85 5.22 -1.98
N ILE A 48 -4.65 5.52 -2.46
CA ILE A 48 -3.40 5.28 -1.72
C ILE A 48 -3.09 6.56 -0.95
N THR A 49 -3.12 6.49 0.38
CA THR A 49 -2.89 7.65 1.25
C THR A 49 -1.41 7.80 1.63
N GLU A 50 -0.70 6.68 1.79
CA GLU A 50 0.71 6.65 2.21
C GLU A 50 1.47 5.58 1.44
N THR A 51 2.76 5.82 1.20
CA THR A 51 3.65 4.92 0.47
C THR A 51 4.99 4.82 1.20
N TYR A 52 5.40 3.60 1.51
CA TYR A 52 6.67 3.30 2.18
C TYR A 52 7.46 2.31 1.36
N ARG A 53 8.63 2.74 0.89
CA ARG A 53 9.54 1.91 0.09
C ARG A 53 10.63 1.33 0.99
N PHE A 54 10.80 0.01 0.93
CA PHE A 54 11.82 -0.71 1.67
C PHE A 54 12.81 -1.33 0.68
N GLU A 55 14.05 -0.89 0.77
CA GLU A 55 15.14 -1.45 -0.02
C GLU A 55 15.89 -2.49 0.81
N GLY A 56 16.04 -3.69 0.25
CA GLY A 56 16.73 -4.77 0.93
C GLY A 56 18.22 -4.43 1.12
N LYS A 57 18.74 -4.54 2.35
CA LYS A 57 20.19 -4.38 2.65
C LYS A 57 21.09 -5.42 1.95
N ARG A 58 20.52 -6.45 1.33
CA ARG A 58 21.26 -7.49 0.58
C ARG A 58 20.65 -7.65 -0.81
N ARG A 59 21.51 -7.85 -1.82
CA ARG A 59 21.20 -8.05 -3.25
C ARG A 59 20.16 -9.16 -3.57
N LEU A 60 19.68 -9.90 -2.57
CA LEU A 60 18.71 -10.99 -2.66
C LEU A 60 17.36 -10.67 -1.99
N CYS A 61 17.24 -9.54 -1.27
CA CYS A 61 15.98 -9.12 -0.70
C CYS A 61 15.25 -8.27 -1.72
N ASP A 62 14.11 -8.78 -2.23
CA ASP A 62 13.19 -8.01 -3.05
C ASP A 62 12.89 -6.67 -2.40
N ASN A 63 13.05 -5.59 -3.16
CA ASN A 63 12.57 -4.28 -2.74
C ASN A 63 11.06 -4.37 -2.64
N TYR A 64 10.50 -3.97 -1.50
CA TYR A 64 9.05 -3.96 -1.28
C TYR A 64 8.55 -2.54 -1.18
N ILE A 65 7.30 -2.35 -1.58
CA ILE A 65 6.55 -1.14 -1.31
C ILE A 65 5.32 -1.54 -0.50
N ILE A 66 5.09 -0.82 0.59
CA ILE A 66 3.91 -0.93 1.42
C ILE A 66 3.08 0.32 1.18
N TYR A 67 1.83 0.14 0.80
CA TYR A 67 0.85 1.20 0.62
C TYR A 67 -0.19 1.14 1.72
N ALA A 68 -0.53 2.30 2.26
CA ALA A 68 -1.74 2.47 3.04
C ALA A 68 -2.88 2.80 2.07
N VAL A 69 -3.92 1.99 2.09
CA VAL A 69 -5.07 2.09 1.17
C VAL A 69 -6.31 2.43 1.97
N ARG A 70 -7.09 3.39 1.46
CA ARG A 70 -8.39 3.79 2.01
C ARG A 70 -9.46 3.63 0.94
N GLY A 71 -10.64 3.14 1.32
CA GLY A 71 -11.82 3.19 0.45
C GLY A 71 -12.37 4.60 0.33
N ILE A 72 -12.71 5.02 -0.89
CA ILE A 72 -13.26 6.37 -1.12
C ILE A 72 -14.72 6.45 -0.62
N ASN A 73 -15.50 5.41 -0.91
CA ASN A 73 -16.94 5.35 -0.59
C ASN A 73 -17.26 4.38 0.56
N LYS A 74 -16.24 3.72 1.11
CA LYS A 74 -16.35 2.70 2.16
C LYS A 74 -15.38 3.06 3.28
N ASP A 75 -15.78 2.91 4.54
CA ASP A 75 -14.87 3.05 5.69
C ASP A 75 -13.98 1.80 5.81
N ILE A 76 -13.20 1.53 4.77
CA ILE A 76 -12.22 0.43 4.71
C ILE A 76 -10.83 1.04 4.68
N ARG A 77 -9.94 0.47 5.49
CA ARG A 77 -8.54 0.87 5.57
C ARG A 77 -7.69 -0.36 5.70
N GLY A 78 -6.67 -0.46 4.85
CA GLY A 78 -5.81 -1.62 4.84
C GLY A 78 -4.45 -1.36 4.24
N ILE A 79 -3.68 -2.42 4.23
CA ILE A 79 -2.27 -2.43 3.86
C ILE A 79 -2.14 -3.26 2.59
N LEU A 80 -1.41 -2.72 1.63
CA LEU A 80 -1.06 -3.39 0.39
C LEU A 80 0.45 -3.49 0.32
N MET A 81 0.97 -4.71 0.51
CA MET A 81 2.39 -4.99 0.41
C MET A 81 2.69 -5.65 -0.94
N THR A 82 3.54 -5.03 -1.75
CA THR A 82 3.88 -5.54 -3.08
C THR A 82 5.38 -5.45 -3.36
N PRO A 83 5.98 -6.44 -4.03
CA PRO A 83 7.35 -6.31 -4.51
C PRO A 83 7.45 -5.23 -5.59
N TYR A 84 8.58 -4.55 -5.67
CA TYR A 84 8.85 -3.46 -6.60
C TYR A 84 8.72 -3.87 -8.08
N SER A 85 8.99 -5.14 -8.38
CA SER A 85 8.82 -5.75 -9.70
C SER A 85 7.36 -5.72 -10.16
N VAL A 86 6.41 -5.97 -9.25
CA VAL A 86 4.96 -5.90 -9.51
C VAL A 86 4.54 -4.44 -9.61
N TYR A 87 5.00 -3.56 -8.72
CA TYR A 87 4.72 -2.12 -8.80
C TYR A 87 5.10 -1.51 -10.16
N SER A 88 6.28 -1.85 -10.70
CA SER A 88 6.75 -1.32 -11.98
C SER A 88 5.82 -1.66 -13.15
N LYS A 89 5.03 -2.74 -13.03
CA LYS A 89 4.00 -3.14 -14.00
C LYS A 89 2.70 -2.35 -13.86
N HIS A 90 2.39 -1.84 -12.67
CA HIS A 90 1.13 -1.16 -12.32
C HIS A 90 1.29 0.37 -12.17
N LYS A 91 2.40 0.94 -12.64
CA LYS A 91 2.75 2.37 -12.47
C LYS A 91 1.76 3.36 -13.11
N SER A 92 0.84 2.88 -13.93
CA SER A 92 -0.23 3.66 -14.56
C SER A 92 -1.45 3.90 -13.65
N ILE A 93 -1.51 3.26 -12.49
CA ILE A 93 -2.63 3.40 -11.57
C ILE A 93 -2.45 4.71 -10.80
N HIS A 94 -3.39 5.64 -10.97
CA HIS A 94 -3.37 7.02 -10.50
C HIS A 94 -2.71 7.19 -9.12
N PHE A 95 -1.43 7.54 -9.10
CA PHE A 95 -0.78 8.12 -7.95
C PHE A 95 -1.18 9.59 -7.93
N VAL A 96 -2.14 9.95 -7.09
CA VAL A 96 -2.33 11.36 -6.74
C VAL A 96 -1.17 11.71 -5.81
N GLU A 97 -0.04 12.11 -6.36
CA GLU A 97 0.99 12.76 -5.53
C GLU A 97 0.31 13.94 -4.85
N PRO A 98 0.29 14.02 -3.50
CA PRO A 98 -0.18 15.22 -2.85
C PRO A 98 0.78 16.33 -3.27
N ALA A 99 0.28 17.23 -4.12
CA ALA A 99 1.02 18.37 -4.62
C ALA A 99 1.61 19.11 -3.42
N ARG A 100 2.94 18.96 -3.24
CA ARG A 100 3.70 19.76 -2.28
C ARG A 100 3.66 21.20 -2.78
N ARG A 101 2.80 22.01 -2.16
CA ARG A 101 2.78 23.46 -2.28
C ARG A 101 3.56 24.07 -1.12
#